data_AF-A0A8H9HPE1-F1
#
_entry.id   AF-A0A8H9HPE1-F1
#
_cell.length_a   1.000
_cell.length_b   1.000
_cell.length_c   1.000
_cell.angle_alpha   90.00
_cell.angle_beta   90.00
_cell.angle_gamma   90.00
#
_symmetry.space_group_name_H-M   'P 1'
#
loop_
_entity.id
_entity.type
_entity.pdbx_description
1 polymer ?
#
loop_
_entity_poly.entity_id
_entity_poly.type
_entity_poly.pdbx_seq_one_letter_code
_entity_poly.pdbx_strand_id
1 'polypeptide(L)'
;MTLSLKKNVIAEPAVAGWYAWSYLLPPQTLAKYLKNHYRNIVESYLADPQTHRTALRNARFLGGPFVYEQDGSYDRIRKWYDTAREQYAPLLELADAIDELEQKILPEQTGASLDQVYRQLPAPLAGRVELFYNRDNRTPDYRFIEPFLYASPYFDTALQQVRFSEVHQDARQFALTTPVLAYTPEQVLVTVPLESELLDTVFRGGLTEEELRRVIDGLGLDGERAAAFKGFFAEDPEPADSPGHAEPGEDVLEYVGHACVFVRHRGTTFLVDPVISYSGYGHESDGRFTFDDLPERIDYVMITHNHQDHMLLETLIKIRHRVGRVVIAKSANSSLVDPDLKRILTGLGFRDIVELDDLDTLDTPGGSITAVPFLGEHGDIRIRTKCGWMLDLDGTRVLFAADSTNVSPELYPQVTAALGQVHTVFIGMESVGAAVSWLYGPLFPEKLERRIDAGRRLKGSNFAQAAEIVDALGADSVYVYAMGQEPWLGAVMCVEYDEKHPAMIDSDRLVAHVGERGGTAKRLFLHETIAIRP
;
A
#
# COMPACT_ATOMS: atom_id res chain seq x y z
N MET A 1 8.99 -5.82 35.29
CA MET A 1 8.61 -6.70 34.19
C MET A 1 7.72 -5.91 33.26
N THR A 2 8.04 -5.94 31.98
CA THR A 2 7.31 -5.25 30.91
C THR A 2 6.77 -6.27 29.92
N LEU A 3 5.79 -5.85 29.13
CA LEU A 3 5.01 -6.68 28.22
C LEU A 3 5.04 -6.06 26.82
N SER A 4 5.31 -6.89 25.82
CA SER A 4 5.21 -6.53 24.42
C SER A 4 4.29 -7.47 23.68
N LEU A 5 3.78 -7.02 22.54
CA LEU A 5 3.00 -7.86 21.66
C LEU A 5 3.83 -9.08 21.21
N LYS A 6 3.23 -10.27 21.21
CA LYS A 6 3.89 -11.46 20.64
C LYS A 6 4.23 -11.22 19.18
N LYS A 7 5.33 -11.82 18.76
CA LYS A 7 5.89 -11.71 17.40
C LYS A 7 4.94 -12.18 16.31
N ASN A 8 4.09 -13.14 16.63
CA ASN A 8 3.13 -13.75 15.71
C ASN A 8 1.74 -13.08 15.76
N VAL A 9 1.60 -11.93 16.45
CA VAL A 9 0.32 -11.22 16.48
C VAL A 9 0.26 -10.21 15.35
N ILE A 10 -0.75 -10.42 14.51
CA ILE A 10 -1.14 -9.54 13.43
C ILE A 10 -2.18 -8.52 13.92
N ALA A 11 -2.14 -7.33 13.34
CA ALA A 11 -3.09 -6.25 13.59
C ALA A 11 -3.60 -5.72 12.25
N GLU A 12 -4.68 -6.31 11.74
CA GLU A 12 -5.23 -6.02 10.42
C GLU A 12 -6.07 -4.74 10.49
N PRO A 13 -5.67 -3.64 9.83
CA PRO A 13 -6.46 -2.43 9.83
C PRO A 13 -7.70 -2.60 8.95
N ALA A 14 -8.79 -1.96 9.33
CA ALA A 14 -10.03 -1.96 8.56
C ALA A 14 -10.68 -0.57 8.54
N VAL A 15 -11.29 -0.24 7.41
CA VAL A 15 -12.14 0.96 7.27
C VAL A 15 -13.48 0.54 6.70
N ALA A 16 -14.55 0.99 7.34
CA ALA A 16 -15.92 0.62 6.99
C ALA A 16 -16.13 -0.90 6.93
N GLY A 17 -15.41 -1.67 7.75
CA GLY A 17 -15.49 -3.14 7.79
C GLY A 17 -14.74 -3.88 6.68
N TRP A 18 -13.86 -3.22 5.92
CA TRP A 18 -13.02 -3.84 4.87
C TRP A 18 -11.55 -3.67 5.20
N TYR A 19 -10.71 -4.62 4.78
CA TYR A 19 -9.26 -4.54 4.98
C TYR A 19 -8.74 -3.21 4.41
N ALA A 20 -8.11 -2.42 5.27
CA ALA A 20 -7.79 -1.03 4.96
C ALA A 20 -6.62 -0.97 3.99
N TRP A 21 -6.81 -0.19 2.94
CA TRP A 21 -5.77 0.25 2.03
C TRP A 21 -6.03 1.71 1.66
N SER A 22 -5.07 2.35 1.01
CA SER A 22 -5.01 3.81 0.83
C SER A 22 -6.32 4.45 0.32
N TYR A 23 -6.98 3.87 -0.69
CA TYR A 23 -8.20 4.43 -1.29
C TYR A 23 -9.45 4.30 -0.41
N LEU A 24 -9.37 3.64 0.76
CA LEU A 24 -10.48 3.57 1.70
C LEU A 24 -10.45 4.67 2.76
N LEU A 25 -9.40 5.49 2.79
CA LEU A 25 -9.24 6.58 3.75
C LEU A 25 -9.92 7.88 3.29
N PRO A 26 -9.65 8.39 2.07
CA PRO A 26 -10.37 9.56 1.58
C PRO A 26 -11.86 9.24 1.43
N PRO A 27 -12.77 10.06 1.96
CA PRO A 27 -14.19 9.72 1.98
C PRO A 27 -14.79 9.63 0.58
N GLN A 28 -14.31 10.42 -0.38
CA GLN A 28 -14.78 10.41 -1.77
C GLN A 28 -14.43 9.12 -2.50
N THR A 29 -13.27 8.51 -2.24
CA THR A 29 -12.87 7.24 -2.85
C THR A 29 -13.54 6.08 -2.12
N LEU A 30 -13.59 6.12 -0.78
CA LEU A 30 -14.34 5.15 0.02
C LEU A 30 -15.81 5.06 -0.40
N ALA A 31 -16.47 6.20 -0.61
CA ALA A 31 -17.85 6.29 -1.08
C ALA A 31 -18.06 5.53 -2.41
N LYS A 32 -17.16 5.71 -3.37
CA LYS A 32 -17.22 5.02 -4.68
C LYS A 32 -16.94 3.52 -4.54
N TYR A 33 -15.96 3.10 -3.72
CA TYR A 33 -15.73 1.67 -3.44
C TYR A 33 -16.91 1.01 -2.74
N LEU A 34 -17.51 1.66 -1.75
CA LEU A 34 -18.71 1.15 -1.09
C LEU A 34 -19.85 0.96 -2.08
N LYS A 35 -20.17 2.00 -2.86
CA LYS A 35 -21.27 1.96 -3.84
C LYS A 35 -21.05 0.94 -4.96
N ASN A 36 -19.85 0.91 -5.55
CA ASN A 36 -19.60 0.23 -6.82
C ASN A 36 -18.95 -1.16 -6.65
N HIS A 37 -18.41 -1.48 -5.48
CA HIS A 37 -17.68 -2.72 -5.25
C HIS A 37 -18.17 -3.49 -4.02
N TYR A 38 -17.92 -2.95 -2.82
CA TYR A 38 -18.09 -3.68 -1.57
C TYR A 38 -19.54 -4.05 -1.26
N ARG A 39 -20.48 -3.12 -1.50
CA ARG A 39 -21.91 -3.41 -1.36
C ARG A 39 -22.33 -4.58 -2.24
N ASN A 40 -21.88 -4.57 -3.50
CA ASN A 40 -22.21 -5.59 -4.48
C ASN A 40 -21.62 -6.96 -4.10
N ILE A 41 -20.42 -7.01 -3.52
CA ILE A 41 -19.82 -8.26 -3.03
C ILE A 41 -20.67 -8.88 -1.92
N VAL A 42 -21.06 -8.09 -0.92
CA VAL A 42 -21.85 -8.58 0.21
C VAL A 42 -23.25 -9.01 -0.23
N GLU A 43 -23.91 -8.20 -1.05
CA GLU A 43 -25.24 -8.53 -1.59
C GLU A 43 -25.22 -9.80 -2.46
N SER A 44 -24.18 -9.96 -3.30
CA SER A 44 -23.95 -11.18 -4.08
C SER A 44 -23.75 -12.40 -3.16
N TYR A 45 -22.91 -12.27 -2.14
CA TYR A 45 -22.62 -13.36 -1.21
C TYR A 45 -23.86 -13.76 -0.40
N LEU A 46 -24.61 -12.79 0.14
CA LEU A 46 -25.81 -13.07 0.92
C LEU A 46 -26.94 -13.66 0.07
N ALA A 47 -26.98 -13.36 -1.24
CA ALA A 47 -27.92 -13.97 -2.16
C ALA A 47 -27.56 -15.42 -2.51
N ASP A 48 -26.27 -15.73 -2.72
CA ASP A 48 -25.80 -17.08 -3.02
C ASP A 48 -24.35 -17.35 -2.56
N PRO A 49 -24.15 -17.80 -1.29
CA PRO A 49 -22.84 -18.16 -0.76
C PRO A 49 -22.16 -19.30 -1.52
N GLN A 50 -22.93 -20.18 -2.17
CA GLN A 50 -22.40 -21.34 -2.90
C GLN A 50 -21.63 -20.90 -4.14
N THR A 51 -22.06 -19.83 -4.82
CA THR A 51 -21.33 -19.26 -5.95
C THR A 51 -19.94 -18.77 -5.53
N HIS A 52 -19.84 -18.08 -4.40
CA HIS A 52 -18.56 -17.61 -3.86
C HIS A 52 -17.62 -18.78 -3.50
N ARG A 53 -18.12 -19.79 -2.78
CA ARG A 53 -17.37 -21.01 -2.47
C ARG A 53 -16.91 -21.76 -3.72
N THR A 54 -17.75 -21.81 -4.75
CA THR A 54 -17.43 -22.52 -6.00
C THR A 54 -16.36 -21.78 -6.80
N ALA A 55 -16.44 -20.44 -6.86
CA ALA A 55 -15.44 -19.62 -7.54
C ALA A 55 -14.05 -19.78 -6.90
N LEU A 56 -13.97 -19.71 -5.56
CA LEU A 56 -12.71 -19.80 -4.81
C LEU A 56 -12.01 -21.16 -4.86
N ARG A 57 -12.64 -22.20 -5.42
CA ARG A 57 -11.98 -23.50 -5.71
C ARG A 57 -11.10 -23.46 -6.95
N ASN A 58 -11.17 -22.40 -7.75
CA ASN A 58 -10.40 -22.26 -8.97
C ASN A 58 -9.40 -21.10 -8.81
N ALA A 59 -8.11 -21.41 -8.94
CA ALA A 59 -7.01 -20.45 -8.82
C ALA A 59 -7.21 -19.19 -9.67
N ARG A 60 -7.82 -19.31 -10.86
CA ARG A 60 -8.11 -18.17 -11.76
C ARG A 60 -9.02 -17.10 -11.14
N PHE A 61 -9.85 -17.46 -10.16
CA PHE A 61 -10.77 -16.54 -9.52
C PHE A 61 -10.27 -16.02 -8.16
N LEU A 62 -9.10 -16.47 -7.70
CA LEU A 62 -8.46 -15.90 -6.52
C LEU A 62 -8.13 -14.42 -6.76
N GLY A 63 -8.27 -13.63 -5.71
CA GLY A 63 -8.26 -12.18 -5.79
C GLY A 63 -9.62 -11.61 -6.20
N GLY A 64 -10.45 -12.34 -6.95
CA GLY A 64 -11.78 -11.90 -7.44
C GLY A 64 -12.75 -11.39 -6.36
N PRO A 65 -13.91 -10.82 -6.76
CA PRO A 65 -14.85 -10.14 -5.84
C PRO A 65 -15.69 -11.16 -5.04
N PHE A 66 -15.01 -12.01 -4.28
CA PHE A 66 -15.58 -13.13 -3.56
C PHE A 66 -15.19 -13.06 -2.07
N VAL A 67 -16.19 -13.20 -1.20
CA VAL A 67 -16.02 -13.45 0.23
C VAL A 67 -15.34 -14.81 0.46
N TYR A 68 -14.23 -14.81 1.19
CA TYR A 68 -13.55 -16.01 1.66
C TYR A 68 -14.23 -16.50 2.94
N GLU A 69 -15.11 -17.48 2.80
CA GLU A 69 -15.97 -17.96 3.88
C GLU A 69 -15.20 -18.80 4.92
N GLN A 70 -15.45 -18.48 6.19
CA GLN A 70 -15.12 -19.27 7.38
C GLN A 70 -16.41 -19.78 8.06
N ASP A 71 -16.28 -20.70 9.01
CA ASP A 71 -17.43 -21.23 9.75
C ASP A 71 -18.25 -20.11 10.42
N GLY A 72 -19.56 -20.07 10.13
CA GLY A 72 -20.48 -19.07 10.66
C GLY A 72 -20.38 -17.68 10.01
N SER A 73 -19.61 -17.50 8.93
CA SER A 73 -19.46 -16.19 8.26
C SER A 73 -20.79 -15.62 7.78
N TYR A 74 -21.69 -16.46 7.23
CA TYR A 74 -22.96 -16.00 6.68
C TYR A 74 -23.77 -15.17 7.68
N ASP A 75 -24.03 -15.72 8.88
CA ASP A 75 -24.83 -15.03 9.89
C ASP A 75 -24.13 -13.80 10.46
N ARG A 76 -22.80 -13.85 10.60
CA ARG A 76 -22.00 -12.70 11.06
C ARG A 76 -22.03 -11.56 10.06
N ILE A 77 -21.80 -11.86 8.78
CA ILE A 77 -21.81 -10.88 7.68
C ILE A 77 -23.21 -10.30 7.52
N ARG A 78 -24.25 -11.13 7.53
CA ARG A 78 -25.65 -10.66 7.46
C ARG A 78 -25.96 -9.66 8.59
N LYS A 79 -25.67 -10.05 9.83
CA LYS A 79 -25.93 -9.21 11.01
C LYS A 79 -25.13 -7.89 10.97
N TRP A 80 -23.85 -7.95 10.61
CA TRP A 80 -23.03 -6.76 10.43
C TRP A 80 -23.60 -5.85 9.34
N TYR A 81 -23.92 -6.41 8.18
CA TYR A 81 -24.38 -5.66 7.02
C TYR A 81 -25.73 -4.96 7.26
N ASP A 82 -26.64 -5.58 8.02
CA ASP A 82 -27.91 -4.95 8.44
C ASP A 82 -27.68 -3.60 9.14
N THR A 83 -26.61 -3.50 9.95
CA THR A 83 -26.23 -2.26 10.64
C THR A 83 -25.32 -1.34 9.81
N ALA A 84 -24.39 -1.92 9.05
CA ALA A 84 -23.41 -1.17 8.27
C ALA A 84 -24.07 -0.32 7.17
N ARG A 85 -25.20 -0.78 6.62
CA ARG A 85 -25.96 -0.03 5.60
C ARG A 85 -26.40 1.35 6.07
N GLU A 86 -26.81 1.48 7.32
CA GLU A 86 -27.21 2.77 7.90
C GLU A 86 -26.00 3.69 8.08
N GLN A 87 -24.87 3.13 8.53
CA GLN A 87 -23.60 3.85 8.68
C GLN A 87 -23.04 4.34 7.33
N TYR A 88 -23.28 3.60 6.25
CA TYR A 88 -22.83 3.98 4.90
C TYR A 88 -23.70 5.05 4.25
N ALA A 89 -24.89 5.37 4.79
CA ALA A 89 -25.82 6.27 4.12
C ALA A 89 -25.20 7.64 3.75
N PRO A 90 -24.42 8.32 4.62
CA PRO A 90 -23.75 9.57 4.24
C PRO A 90 -22.72 9.40 3.12
N LEU A 91 -21.97 8.29 3.12
CA LEU A 91 -20.99 7.98 2.07
C LEU A 91 -21.68 7.66 0.74
N LEU A 92 -22.82 6.98 0.76
CA LEU A 92 -23.61 6.72 -0.44
C LEU A 92 -24.23 8.01 -1.00
N GLU A 93 -24.66 8.94 -0.14
CA GLU A 93 -25.08 10.28 -0.54
C GLU A 93 -23.93 11.05 -1.23
N LEU A 94 -22.72 10.98 -0.68
CA LEU A 94 -21.54 11.57 -1.32
C LEU A 94 -21.24 10.94 -2.69
N ALA A 95 -21.33 9.61 -2.81
CA ALA A 95 -21.15 8.92 -4.09
C ALA A 95 -22.19 9.34 -5.13
N ASP A 96 -23.46 9.48 -4.73
CA ASP A 96 -24.55 9.94 -5.60
C ASP A 96 -24.34 11.39 -6.05
N ALA A 97 -23.86 12.27 -5.16
CA ALA A 97 -23.52 13.65 -5.51
C ALA A 97 -22.36 13.75 -6.50
N ILE A 98 -21.35 12.87 -6.38
CA ILE A 98 -20.24 12.78 -7.34
C ILE A 98 -20.76 12.34 -8.71
N ASP A 99 -21.58 11.28 -8.76
CA ASP A 99 -22.17 10.83 -10.03
C ASP A 99 -23.06 11.91 -10.66
N GLU A 100 -23.82 12.67 -9.87
CA GLU A 100 -24.62 13.79 -10.36
C GLU A 100 -23.75 14.91 -10.96
N LEU A 101 -22.64 15.26 -10.29
CA LEU A 101 -21.69 16.23 -10.82
C LEU A 101 -21.11 15.75 -12.17
N GLU A 102 -20.58 14.54 -12.21
CA GLU A 102 -19.89 13.97 -13.37
C GLU A 102 -20.83 13.72 -14.56
N GLN A 103 -22.03 13.19 -14.32
CA GLN A 103 -22.90 12.67 -15.37
C GLN A 103 -24.01 13.64 -15.79
N LYS A 104 -24.35 14.63 -14.96
CA LYS A 104 -25.46 15.55 -15.24
C LYS A 104 -25.02 17.01 -15.31
N ILE A 105 -24.30 17.50 -14.30
CA ILE A 105 -24.00 18.93 -14.18
C ILE A 105 -22.87 19.36 -15.13
N LEU A 106 -21.74 18.65 -15.12
CA LEU A 106 -20.57 19.00 -15.94
C LEU A 106 -20.84 18.85 -17.44
N PRO A 107 -21.45 17.76 -17.96
CA PRO A 107 -21.65 17.59 -19.41
C PRO A 107 -22.47 18.69 -20.09
N GLU A 108 -23.24 19.49 -19.35
CA GLU A 108 -24.01 20.63 -19.88
C GLU A 108 -23.14 21.86 -20.17
N GLN A 109 -21.90 21.92 -19.67
CA GLN A 109 -21.02 23.10 -19.80
C GLN A 109 -20.09 22.96 -21.01
N THR A 110 -19.94 24.03 -21.79
CA THR A 110 -19.25 23.97 -23.10
C THR A 110 -18.26 25.12 -23.35
N GLY A 111 -17.74 25.73 -22.28
CA GLY A 111 -16.74 26.82 -22.31
C GLY A 111 -17.23 28.17 -21.76
N ALA A 112 -18.47 28.27 -21.30
CA ALA A 112 -18.99 29.44 -20.60
C ALA A 112 -18.45 29.51 -19.14
N SER A 113 -18.57 30.66 -18.47
CA SER A 113 -18.16 30.74 -17.05
C SER A 113 -18.88 29.68 -16.19
N LEU A 114 -18.11 28.99 -15.33
CA LEU A 114 -18.61 27.96 -14.41
C LEU A 114 -19.16 28.55 -13.09
N ASP A 115 -19.17 29.87 -12.92
CA ASP A 115 -19.55 30.54 -11.66
C ASP A 115 -20.96 30.16 -11.19
N GLN A 116 -21.91 30.04 -12.12
CA GLN A 116 -23.29 29.65 -11.81
C GLN A 116 -23.40 28.16 -11.47
N VAL A 117 -22.47 27.33 -11.93
CA VAL A 117 -22.45 25.88 -11.67
C VAL A 117 -22.21 25.60 -10.19
N TYR A 118 -21.39 26.42 -9.51
CA TYR A 118 -21.19 26.31 -8.06
C TYR A 118 -22.50 26.42 -7.25
N ARG A 119 -23.51 27.13 -7.76
CA ARG A 119 -24.84 27.25 -7.10
C ARG A 119 -25.73 26.02 -7.30
N GLN A 120 -25.36 25.15 -8.22
CA GLN A 120 -26.08 23.92 -8.57
C GLN A 120 -25.43 22.68 -7.93
N LEU A 121 -24.27 22.84 -7.29
CA LEU A 121 -23.57 21.71 -6.67
C LEU A 121 -24.45 21.05 -5.60
N PRO A 122 -24.54 19.71 -5.59
CA PRO A 122 -25.18 18.98 -4.51
C PRO A 122 -24.54 19.32 -3.16
N ALA A 123 -25.34 19.28 -2.09
CA ALA A 123 -24.89 19.64 -0.74
C ALA A 123 -23.62 18.90 -0.26
N PRO A 124 -23.40 17.61 -0.58
CA PRO A 124 -22.14 16.92 -0.26
C PRO A 124 -20.89 17.54 -0.91
N LEU A 125 -21.01 18.21 -2.06
CA LEU A 125 -19.88 18.78 -2.81
C LEU A 125 -19.79 20.31 -2.72
N ALA A 126 -20.85 20.99 -2.29
CA ALA A 126 -20.87 22.44 -2.14
C ALA A 126 -19.73 22.94 -1.23
N GLY A 127 -18.82 23.75 -1.80
CA GLY A 127 -17.64 24.27 -1.10
C GLY A 127 -16.49 23.27 -0.92
N ARG A 128 -16.56 22.08 -1.53
CA ARG A 128 -15.55 21.00 -1.40
C ARG A 128 -14.91 20.58 -2.73
N VAL A 129 -15.22 21.29 -3.81
CA VAL A 129 -14.67 21.06 -5.15
C VAL A 129 -14.25 22.37 -5.79
N GLU A 130 -13.26 22.29 -6.68
CA GLU A 130 -12.93 23.34 -7.65
C GLU A 130 -13.30 22.82 -9.04
N LEU A 131 -14.04 23.63 -9.81
CA LEU A 131 -14.44 23.36 -11.18
C LEU A 131 -13.56 24.15 -12.14
N PHE A 132 -13.14 23.54 -13.24
CA PHE A 132 -12.29 24.17 -14.26
C PHE A 132 -12.55 23.56 -15.65
N TYR A 133 -11.98 24.18 -16.67
CA TYR A 133 -11.92 23.57 -18.00
C TYR A 133 -10.58 22.88 -18.24
N ASN A 134 -10.63 21.76 -18.95
CA ASN A 134 -9.44 21.11 -19.48
C ASN A 134 -8.76 21.98 -20.57
N ARG A 135 -7.62 21.52 -21.07
CA ARG A 135 -6.78 22.23 -22.05
C ARG A 135 -7.51 22.61 -23.35
N ASP A 136 -8.58 21.91 -23.71
CA ASP A 136 -9.41 22.25 -24.87
C ASP A 136 -10.31 23.48 -24.65
N ASN A 137 -10.34 23.98 -23.40
CA ASN A 137 -11.12 25.11 -22.92
C ASN A 137 -12.64 24.94 -23.13
N ARG A 138 -13.11 23.68 -23.18
CA ARG A 138 -14.52 23.34 -23.43
C ARG A 138 -15.01 22.19 -22.56
N THR A 139 -14.19 21.17 -22.38
CA THR A 139 -14.53 20.01 -21.56
C THR A 139 -14.31 20.37 -20.10
N PRO A 140 -15.38 20.52 -19.30
CA PRO A 140 -15.25 20.84 -17.89
C PRO A 140 -14.74 19.63 -17.11
N ASP A 141 -14.13 19.90 -15.98
CA ASP A 141 -13.54 18.93 -15.07
C ASP A 141 -13.53 19.51 -13.66
N TYR A 142 -13.13 18.70 -12.68
CA TYR A 142 -13.11 19.11 -11.30
C TYR A 142 -11.96 18.46 -10.52
N ARG A 143 -11.63 19.06 -9.39
CA ARG A 143 -10.82 18.41 -8.35
C ARG A 143 -11.47 18.61 -6.99
N PHE A 144 -11.11 17.75 -6.05
CA PHE A 144 -11.54 17.90 -4.67
C PHE A 144 -10.67 18.90 -3.92
N ILE A 145 -11.30 19.63 -3.00
CA ILE A 145 -10.61 20.37 -1.95
C ILE A 145 -10.51 19.41 -0.76
N GLU A 146 -9.57 18.48 -0.84
CA GLU A 146 -9.50 17.34 0.08
C GLU A 146 -9.52 17.68 1.58
N PRO A 147 -8.84 18.73 2.09
CA PRO A 147 -8.95 19.10 3.50
C PRO A 147 -10.40 19.26 3.99
N PHE A 148 -11.29 19.77 3.15
CA PHE A 148 -12.70 19.97 3.51
C PHE A 148 -13.54 18.69 3.42
N LEU A 149 -13.06 17.67 2.70
CA LEU A 149 -13.65 16.33 2.72
C LEU A 149 -13.23 15.59 3.99
N TYR A 150 -11.96 15.65 4.39
CA TYR A 150 -11.50 15.09 5.65
C TYR A 150 -12.11 15.79 6.88
N ALA A 151 -12.41 17.09 6.79
CA ALA A 151 -13.12 17.82 7.84
C ALA A 151 -14.66 17.68 7.76
N SER A 152 -15.19 16.97 6.76
CA SER A 152 -16.63 16.78 6.61
C SER A 152 -17.15 15.58 7.42
N PRO A 153 -18.48 15.46 7.61
CA PRO A 153 -19.08 14.25 8.21
C PRO A 153 -18.85 12.96 7.42
N TYR A 154 -18.35 13.03 6.17
CA TYR A 154 -18.10 11.86 5.35
C TYR A 154 -16.81 11.14 5.72
N PHE A 155 -15.85 11.83 6.37
CA PHE A 155 -14.67 11.20 6.95
C PHE A 155 -14.94 10.89 8.43
N ASP A 156 -15.41 9.67 8.67
CA ASP A 156 -15.77 9.22 10.02
C ASP A 156 -14.75 8.20 10.55
N THR A 157 -13.95 8.61 11.53
CA THR A 157 -12.96 7.74 12.18
C THR A 157 -13.61 6.64 13.02
N ALA A 158 -14.92 6.71 13.33
CA ALA A 158 -15.64 5.63 13.99
C ALA A 158 -15.83 4.39 13.09
N LEU A 159 -15.63 4.55 11.77
CA LEU A 159 -15.60 3.43 10.81
C LEU A 159 -14.24 2.72 10.78
N GLN A 160 -13.24 3.21 11.50
CA GLN A 160 -11.90 2.65 11.52
C GLN A 160 -11.76 1.64 12.65
N GLN A 161 -11.15 0.51 12.33
CA GLN A 161 -11.02 -0.62 13.22
C GLN A 161 -9.67 -1.31 13.03
N VAL A 162 -9.25 -2.09 14.02
CA VAL A 162 -8.12 -3.01 13.91
C VAL A 162 -8.56 -4.37 14.44
N ARG A 163 -8.28 -5.43 13.69
CA ARG A 163 -8.49 -6.81 14.13
C ARG A 163 -7.16 -7.42 14.55
N PHE A 164 -7.07 -7.78 15.83
CA PHE A 164 -5.93 -8.52 16.37
C PHE A 164 -6.19 -10.02 16.34
N SER A 165 -5.18 -10.78 15.94
CA SER A 165 -5.18 -12.25 15.99
C SER A 165 -3.76 -12.78 15.93
N GLU A 166 -3.59 -14.08 16.15
CA GLU A 166 -2.31 -14.75 15.93
C GLU A 166 -2.24 -15.32 14.50
N VAL A 167 -1.04 -15.28 13.90
CA VAL A 167 -0.71 -16.02 12.68
C VAL A 167 0.15 -17.23 13.01
N HIS A 168 0.02 -18.28 12.21
CA HIS A 168 0.68 -19.57 12.46
C HIS A 168 1.39 -20.13 11.22
N GLN A 169 1.46 -19.35 10.13
CA GLN A 169 2.07 -19.72 8.86
C GLN A 169 2.43 -18.46 8.07
N ASP A 170 3.37 -18.58 7.13
CA ASP A 170 3.80 -17.47 6.28
C ASP A 170 2.70 -17.04 5.29
N ALA A 171 1.95 -18.01 4.76
CA ALA A 171 0.94 -17.79 3.75
C ALA A 171 -0.28 -17.05 4.31
N ARG A 172 -0.62 -15.93 3.67
CA ARG A 172 -1.79 -15.13 4.00
C ARG A 172 -2.91 -15.36 2.99
N GLN A 173 -4.14 -15.43 3.50
CA GLN A 173 -5.33 -15.43 2.65
C GLN A 173 -5.62 -14.01 2.15
N PHE A 174 -6.09 -13.90 0.91
CA PHE A 174 -6.52 -12.63 0.33
C PHE A 174 -7.63 -11.97 1.14
N ALA A 175 -7.36 -10.73 1.57
CA ALA A 175 -8.15 -10.04 2.59
C ALA A 175 -9.07 -8.94 2.01
N LEU A 176 -8.78 -8.43 0.80
CA LEU A 176 -9.41 -7.20 0.29
C LEU A 176 -10.90 -7.33 -0.03
N THR A 177 -11.44 -8.54 -0.17
CA THR A 177 -12.83 -8.80 -0.59
C THR A 177 -13.67 -9.52 0.47
N THR A 178 -13.17 -9.62 1.70
CA THR A 178 -13.88 -10.23 2.82
C THR A 178 -14.08 -9.21 3.95
N PRO A 179 -15.30 -9.03 4.49
CA PRO A 179 -15.50 -8.15 5.63
C PRO A 179 -14.58 -8.51 6.81
N VAL A 180 -13.94 -7.51 7.42
CA VAL A 180 -13.07 -7.69 8.58
C VAL A 180 -13.92 -7.73 9.83
N LEU A 181 -14.29 -8.94 10.25
CA LEU A 181 -15.08 -9.22 11.45
C LEU A 181 -14.30 -10.12 12.41
N ALA A 182 -14.74 -10.20 13.66
CA ALA A 182 -14.31 -11.27 14.57
C ALA A 182 -15.08 -12.56 14.21
N TYR A 183 -14.44 -13.43 13.43
CA TYR A 183 -14.99 -14.72 13.00
C TYR A 183 -14.81 -15.79 14.08
N THR A 184 -13.72 -15.73 14.84
CA THR A 184 -13.43 -16.66 15.94
C THR A 184 -13.33 -15.92 17.29
N PRO A 185 -13.48 -16.61 18.44
CA PRO A 185 -13.32 -16.01 19.76
C PRO A 185 -11.91 -15.46 20.05
N GLU A 186 -10.90 -16.00 19.37
CA GLU A 186 -9.50 -15.59 19.50
C GLU A 186 -9.20 -14.30 18.75
N GLN A 187 -10.09 -13.85 17.86
CA GLN A 187 -9.95 -12.59 17.14
C GLN A 187 -10.57 -11.44 17.94
N VAL A 188 -9.80 -10.36 18.13
CA VAL A 188 -10.28 -9.16 18.83
C VAL A 188 -10.36 -8.00 17.83
N LEU A 189 -11.58 -7.67 17.42
CA LEU A 189 -11.86 -6.46 16.63
C LEU A 189 -12.08 -5.27 17.58
N VAL A 190 -11.33 -4.19 17.39
CA VAL A 190 -11.48 -2.92 18.13
C VAL A 190 -11.84 -1.80 17.19
N THR A 191 -12.76 -0.92 17.60
CA THR A 191 -13.01 0.35 16.90
C THR A 191 -12.07 1.40 17.46
N VAL A 192 -11.15 1.86 16.62
CA VAL A 192 -10.09 2.79 16.99
C VAL A 192 -9.63 3.53 15.74
N PRO A 193 -9.44 4.86 15.78
CA PRO A 193 -8.84 5.58 14.68
C PRO A 193 -7.46 5.00 14.34
N LEU A 194 -7.17 4.81 13.06
CA LEU A 194 -5.91 4.23 12.61
C LEU A 194 -4.71 5.10 13.00
N GLU A 195 -4.89 6.42 13.17
CA GLU A 195 -3.88 7.35 13.69
C GLU A 195 -3.65 7.30 15.21
N SER A 196 -4.43 6.51 15.95
CA SER A 196 -4.44 6.54 17.42
C SER A 196 -3.08 6.18 18.04
N GLU A 197 -2.60 6.99 18.99
CA GLU A 197 -1.41 6.72 19.81
C GLU A 197 -1.54 5.46 20.68
N LEU A 198 -2.78 4.97 20.91
CA LEU A 198 -2.99 3.68 21.57
C LEU A 198 -2.36 2.55 20.74
N LEU A 199 -2.45 2.62 19.41
CA LEU A 199 -1.82 1.65 18.53
C LEU A 199 -0.30 1.75 18.59
N ASP A 200 0.26 2.96 18.61
CA ASP A 200 1.71 3.15 18.79
C ASP A 200 2.19 2.61 20.14
N THR A 201 1.40 2.76 21.19
CA THR A 201 1.70 2.19 22.52
C THR A 201 1.69 0.66 22.47
N VAL A 202 0.71 0.04 21.80
CA VAL A 202 0.65 -1.42 21.61
C VAL A 202 1.88 -1.93 20.85
N PHE A 203 2.26 -1.28 19.74
CA PHE A 203 3.34 -1.76 18.87
C PHE A 203 4.75 -1.46 19.39
N ARG A 204 4.91 -0.39 20.17
CA ARG A 204 6.18 -0.08 20.85
C ARG A 204 6.50 -1.09 21.93
N GLY A 205 5.49 -1.65 22.60
CA GLY A 205 5.67 -2.61 23.67
C GLY A 205 6.33 -2.00 24.90
N GLY A 206 7.00 -2.83 25.71
CA GLY A 206 7.65 -2.38 26.94
C GLY A 206 6.67 -1.92 28.02
N LEU A 207 5.43 -2.43 28.01
CA LEU A 207 4.34 -1.94 28.85
C LEU A 207 4.38 -2.59 30.23
N THR A 208 4.25 -1.80 31.28
CA THR A 208 3.87 -2.34 32.59
C THR A 208 2.43 -2.90 32.56
N GLU A 209 2.06 -3.75 33.52
CA GLU A 209 0.68 -4.23 33.63
C GLU A 209 -0.35 -3.08 33.75
N GLU A 210 0.03 -1.98 34.42
CA GLU A 210 -0.85 -0.82 34.56
C GLU A 210 -1.04 -0.10 33.22
N GLU A 211 0.02 0.07 32.43
CA GLU A 211 -0.05 0.68 31.10
C GLU A 211 -0.85 -0.18 30.13
N LEU A 212 -0.64 -1.50 30.14
CA LEU A 212 -1.45 -2.42 29.34
C LEU A 212 -2.93 -2.32 29.71
N ARG A 213 -3.26 -2.21 31.01
CA ARG A 213 -4.64 -1.99 31.46
C ARG A 213 -5.21 -0.67 30.92
N ARG A 214 -4.45 0.43 30.94
CA ARG A 214 -4.88 1.71 30.35
C ARG A 214 -5.13 1.62 28.84
N VAL A 215 -4.31 0.86 28.12
CA VAL A 215 -4.50 0.58 26.69
C VAL A 215 -5.80 -0.19 26.46
N ILE A 216 -6.03 -1.27 27.22
CA ILE A 216 -7.26 -2.08 27.15
C ILE A 216 -8.50 -1.21 27.41
N ASP A 217 -8.47 -0.41 28.48
CA ASP A 217 -9.55 0.51 28.84
C ASP A 217 -9.77 1.56 27.73
N GLY A 218 -8.69 2.12 27.18
CA GLY A 218 -8.71 3.10 26.09
C GLY A 218 -9.24 2.55 24.76
N LEU A 219 -9.04 1.25 24.50
CA LEU A 219 -9.64 0.54 23.36
C LEU A 219 -11.09 0.11 23.61
N GLY A 220 -11.65 0.42 24.79
CA GLY A 220 -13.03 0.06 25.15
C GLY A 220 -13.24 -1.45 25.25
N LEU A 221 -12.21 -2.18 25.67
CA LEU A 221 -12.26 -3.64 25.83
C LEU A 221 -12.58 -4.01 27.28
N ASP A 222 -13.52 -4.95 27.45
CA ASP A 222 -13.93 -5.49 28.74
C ASP A 222 -14.11 -7.02 28.70
N GLY A 223 -14.29 -7.62 29.89
CA GLY A 223 -14.62 -9.04 30.05
C GLY A 223 -13.69 -9.99 29.28
N GLU A 224 -14.29 -10.92 28.53
CA GLU A 224 -13.57 -11.92 27.73
C GLU A 224 -12.74 -11.29 26.61
N ARG A 225 -13.18 -10.17 26.02
CA ARG A 225 -12.44 -9.49 24.95
C ARG A 225 -11.16 -8.85 25.47
N ALA A 226 -11.21 -8.24 26.67
CA ALA A 226 -10.03 -7.72 27.34
C ALA A 226 -9.03 -8.85 27.69
N ALA A 227 -9.54 -10.01 28.14
CA ALA A 227 -8.71 -11.17 28.44
C ALA A 227 -8.04 -11.74 27.17
N ALA A 228 -8.79 -11.88 26.07
CA ALA A 228 -8.27 -12.31 24.78
C ALA A 228 -7.18 -11.36 24.27
N PHE A 229 -7.42 -10.04 24.35
CA PHE A 229 -6.44 -9.04 23.95
C PHE A 229 -5.18 -9.06 24.82
N LYS A 230 -5.31 -9.20 26.14
CA LYS A 230 -4.16 -9.40 27.05
C LYS A 230 -3.36 -10.64 26.66
N GLY A 231 -4.03 -11.68 26.17
CA GLY A 231 -3.42 -12.92 25.67
C GLY A 231 -2.46 -12.74 24.49
N PHE A 232 -2.49 -11.60 23.78
CA PHE A 232 -1.56 -11.28 22.71
C PHE A 232 -0.22 -10.71 23.19
N PHE A 233 -0.06 -10.47 24.49
CA PHE A 233 1.18 -9.94 25.06
C PHE A 233 1.99 -11.05 25.72
N ALA A 234 3.31 -10.93 25.63
CA ALA A 234 4.27 -11.77 26.33
C ALA A 234 5.21 -10.90 27.15
N GLU A 235 5.78 -11.50 28.19
CA GLU A 235 6.81 -10.87 29.01
C GLU A 235 8.05 -10.60 28.15
N ASP A 236 8.57 -9.38 28.25
CA ASP A 236 9.82 -9.03 27.60
C ASP A 236 10.96 -9.86 28.24
N PRO A 237 11.92 -10.36 27.44
CA PRO A 237 13.11 -10.99 28.00
C PRO A 237 13.83 -10.01 28.94
N GLU A 238 14.46 -10.52 30.01
CA GLU A 238 15.26 -9.66 30.88
C GLU A 238 16.29 -8.90 30.03
N PRO A 239 16.48 -7.59 30.26
CA PRO A 239 17.47 -6.83 29.53
C PRO A 239 18.82 -7.54 29.68
N ALA A 240 19.40 -7.99 28.57
CA ALA A 240 20.77 -8.46 28.62
C ALA A 240 21.63 -7.30 29.16
N ASP A 241 22.47 -7.56 30.16
CA ASP A 241 23.52 -6.63 30.60
C ASP A 241 24.48 -6.38 29.42
N SER A 242 24.10 -5.46 28.51
CA SER A 242 24.96 -4.91 27.48
C SER A 242 25.08 -3.42 27.74
N PRO A 243 26.25 -2.95 28.21
CA PRO A 243 26.49 -1.54 28.40
C PRO A 243 26.76 -0.87 27.04
N GLY A 244 26.20 0.32 26.86
CA GLY A 244 26.70 1.31 25.92
C GLY A 244 25.83 1.50 24.67
N HIS A 245 25.75 2.75 24.23
CA HIS A 245 25.30 3.12 22.90
C HIS A 245 25.85 2.12 21.87
N ALA A 246 24.96 1.31 21.28
CA ALA A 246 25.35 0.42 20.21
C ALA A 246 26.07 1.28 19.16
N GLU A 247 27.30 0.90 18.80
CA GLU A 247 27.97 1.54 17.67
C GLU A 247 27.02 1.52 16.47
N PRO A 248 27.02 2.55 15.60
CA PRO A 248 26.22 2.53 14.39
C PRO A 248 26.51 1.20 13.69
N GLY A 249 25.48 0.35 13.55
CA GLY A 249 25.64 -0.95 12.90
C GLY A 249 26.28 -0.76 11.52
N GLU A 250 27.00 -1.79 11.06
CA GLU A 250 27.67 -1.76 9.76
C GLU A 250 26.69 -1.37 8.63
N ASP A 251 27.24 -0.77 7.57
CA ASP A 251 26.47 -0.43 6.38
C ASP A 251 25.92 -1.71 5.75
N VAL A 252 24.61 -1.75 5.50
CA VAL A 252 23.92 -2.92 4.96
C VAL A 252 22.91 -2.53 3.91
N LEU A 253 22.69 -3.45 2.97
CA LEU A 253 21.59 -3.41 2.02
C LEU A 253 20.91 -4.78 2.08
N GLU A 254 19.70 -4.80 2.64
CA GLU A 254 18.94 -6.03 2.90
C GLU A 254 17.68 -6.02 2.04
N TYR A 255 17.58 -6.96 1.10
CA TYR A 255 16.31 -7.25 0.46
C TYR A 255 15.42 -7.97 1.47
N VAL A 256 14.29 -7.35 1.83
CA VAL A 256 13.37 -7.88 2.85
C VAL A 256 12.36 -8.83 2.23
N GLY A 257 11.82 -8.47 1.06
CA GLY A 257 10.80 -9.22 0.34
C GLY A 257 9.93 -8.30 -0.52
N HIS A 258 9.38 -8.81 -1.62
CA HIS A 258 8.61 -8.01 -2.60
C HIS A 258 9.41 -6.80 -3.14
N ALA A 259 8.94 -5.57 -2.89
CA ALA A 259 9.61 -4.32 -3.22
C ALA A 259 10.34 -3.72 -2.00
N CYS A 260 10.29 -4.39 -0.86
CA CYS A 260 10.80 -3.89 0.40
C CYS A 260 12.32 -4.09 0.51
N VAL A 261 13.04 -2.99 0.68
CA VAL A 261 14.50 -2.98 0.88
C VAL A 261 14.84 -2.11 2.08
N PHE A 262 15.63 -2.68 3.00
CA PHE A 262 16.20 -1.96 4.12
C PHE A 262 17.65 -1.57 3.82
N VAL A 263 18.02 -0.33 4.10
CA VAL A 263 19.40 0.16 3.93
C VAL A 263 19.85 0.82 5.23
N ARG A 264 21.07 0.52 5.66
CA ARG A 264 21.79 1.34 6.64
C ARG A 264 23.05 1.88 5.99
N HIS A 265 23.26 3.19 6.10
CA HIS A 265 24.47 3.84 5.61
C HIS A 265 24.91 4.92 6.58
N ARG A 266 26.13 4.81 7.11
CA ARG A 266 26.70 5.69 8.15
C ARG A 266 25.75 5.91 9.34
N GLY A 267 25.07 4.83 9.75
CA GLY A 267 24.09 4.85 10.82
C GLY A 267 22.71 5.42 10.47
N THR A 268 22.53 6.00 9.27
CA THR A 268 21.20 6.43 8.77
C THR A 268 20.46 5.24 8.20
N THR A 269 19.17 5.11 8.51
CA THR A 269 18.34 3.97 8.11
C THR A 269 17.25 4.36 7.13
N PHE A 270 17.11 3.56 6.08
CA PHE A 270 16.11 3.74 5.02
C PHE A 270 15.30 2.45 4.87
N LEU A 271 14.01 2.59 4.63
CA LEU A 271 13.12 1.48 4.32
C LEU A 271 12.26 1.85 3.11
N VAL A 272 12.45 1.15 2.00
CA VAL A 272 11.71 1.37 0.76
C VAL A 272 10.52 0.42 0.71
N ASP A 273 9.36 0.88 0.23
CA ASP A 273 8.12 0.13 -0.01
C ASP A 273 7.79 -0.94 1.06
N PRO A 274 7.47 -0.53 2.31
CA PRO A 274 7.41 -1.43 3.45
C PRO A 274 6.35 -2.53 3.33
N VAL A 275 6.81 -3.77 3.18
CA VAL A 275 6.05 -5.01 3.42
C VAL A 275 6.91 -5.93 4.26
N ILE A 276 6.45 -6.25 5.46
CA ILE A 276 7.23 -7.01 6.44
C ILE A 276 6.39 -8.14 7.02
N SER A 277 7.04 -9.28 7.21
CA SER A 277 6.41 -10.53 7.63
C SER A 277 6.57 -10.77 9.15
N TYR A 278 5.81 -11.73 9.70
CA TYR A 278 5.74 -12.02 11.15
C TYR A 278 6.54 -13.27 11.55
N SER A 279 7.00 -13.38 12.80
CA SER A 279 7.74 -14.55 13.31
C SER A 279 7.10 -15.12 14.59
N GLY A 280 7.69 -16.15 15.20
CA GLY A 280 7.24 -16.76 16.45
C GLY A 280 6.24 -17.92 16.30
N TYR A 281 6.17 -18.61 15.16
CA TYR A 281 5.34 -19.80 14.92
C TYR A 281 6.14 -20.98 14.31
N GLY A 282 5.58 -22.19 14.37
CA GLY A 282 6.35 -23.43 14.14
C GLY A 282 6.71 -23.78 12.69
N HIS A 283 6.16 -23.09 11.70
CA HIS A 283 6.33 -23.38 10.26
C HIS A 283 6.72 -22.12 9.48
N GLU A 284 7.87 -21.54 9.82
CA GLU A 284 8.44 -20.38 9.14
C GLU A 284 9.42 -20.79 8.06
N SER A 285 9.45 -20.07 6.93
CA SER A 285 10.55 -20.19 5.98
C SER A 285 11.83 -19.63 6.61
N ASP A 286 12.94 -20.38 6.50
CA ASP A 286 14.24 -19.94 7.02
C ASP A 286 14.74 -18.68 6.29
N GLY A 287 15.47 -17.83 7.02
CA GLY A 287 16.14 -16.66 6.45
C GLY A 287 15.18 -15.58 5.95
N ARG A 288 14.16 -15.25 6.75
CA ARG A 288 13.27 -14.10 6.51
C ARG A 288 13.72 -12.90 7.33
N PHE A 289 13.51 -11.71 6.77
CA PHE A 289 13.54 -10.46 7.52
C PHE A 289 12.12 -10.13 8.00
N THR A 290 11.97 -9.93 9.29
CA THR A 290 10.67 -9.76 9.98
C THR A 290 10.62 -8.46 10.78
N PHE A 291 9.50 -8.18 11.43
CA PHE A 291 9.37 -6.99 12.29
C PHE A 291 10.39 -6.95 13.44
N ASP A 292 10.92 -8.11 13.85
CA ASP A 292 11.90 -8.21 14.94
C ASP A 292 13.30 -7.74 14.52
N ASP A 293 13.58 -7.79 13.21
CA ASP A 293 14.89 -7.45 12.63
C ASP A 293 15.01 -5.94 12.34
N LEU A 294 13.90 -5.20 12.49
CA LEU A 294 13.89 -3.76 12.32
C LEU A 294 14.71 -3.05 13.42
N PRO A 295 15.46 -2.00 13.07
CA PRO A 295 16.11 -1.15 14.06
C PRO A 295 15.08 -0.41 14.93
N GLU A 296 15.52 0.12 16.07
CA GLU A 296 14.69 0.96 16.94
C GLU A 296 14.11 2.18 16.20
N ARG A 297 14.87 2.73 15.25
CA ARG A 297 14.48 3.87 14.43
C ARG A 297 14.70 3.59 12.95
N ILE A 298 13.75 4.05 12.13
CA ILE A 298 13.85 4.14 10.67
C ILE A 298 13.83 5.63 10.32
N ASP A 299 14.96 6.19 9.87
CA ASP A 299 15.07 7.64 9.60
C ASP A 299 14.21 8.06 8.42
N TYR A 300 14.21 7.26 7.35
CA TYR A 300 13.46 7.53 6.12
C TYR A 300 12.67 6.30 5.67
N VAL A 301 11.35 6.43 5.56
CA VAL A 301 10.50 5.50 4.80
C VAL A 301 10.24 6.10 3.43
N MET A 302 10.50 5.36 2.37
CA MET A 302 10.36 5.81 0.99
C MET A 302 9.31 4.97 0.28
N ILE A 303 8.23 5.59 -0.18
CA ILE A 303 7.14 4.89 -0.88
C ILE A 303 7.17 5.31 -2.34
N THR A 304 7.36 4.36 -3.25
CA THR A 304 7.48 4.62 -4.70
C THR A 304 6.16 5.07 -5.30
N HIS A 305 5.06 4.37 -4.99
CA HIS A 305 3.74 4.68 -5.52
C HIS A 305 2.59 4.09 -4.68
N ASN A 306 1.36 4.49 -5.01
CA ASN A 306 0.16 4.20 -4.24
C ASN A 306 -0.57 2.91 -4.69
N HIS A 307 0.16 1.80 -4.79
CA HIS A 307 -0.41 0.46 -4.94
C HIS A 307 -0.33 -0.34 -3.63
N GLN A 308 -1.21 -1.34 -3.51
CA GLN A 308 -1.51 -2.04 -2.25
C GLN A 308 -0.31 -2.83 -1.71
N ASP A 309 0.55 -3.30 -2.59
CA ASP A 309 1.75 -4.10 -2.36
C ASP A 309 3.02 -3.28 -2.08
N HIS A 310 2.98 -1.94 -2.26
CA HIS A 310 4.11 -1.05 -1.97
C HIS A 310 3.93 -0.23 -0.69
N MET A 311 2.69 -0.07 -0.22
CA MET A 311 2.37 0.70 0.99
C MET A 311 1.32 0.00 1.85
N LEU A 312 1.69 -1.17 2.36
CA LEU A 312 0.80 -1.99 3.17
C LEU A 312 0.48 -1.30 4.51
N LEU A 313 -0.78 -0.88 4.69
CA LEU A 313 -1.18 -0.13 5.89
C LEU A 313 -0.96 -0.91 7.19
N GLU A 314 -1.11 -2.23 7.15
CA GLU A 314 -0.79 -3.14 8.26
C GLU A 314 0.67 -2.98 8.72
N THR A 315 1.61 -2.98 7.78
CA THR A 315 3.04 -2.75 8.06
C THR A 315 3.28 -1.32 8.51
N LEU A 316 2.77 -0.32 7.77
CA LEU A 316 3.00 1.10 8.06
C LEU A 316 2.52 1.51 9.45
N ILE A 317 1.32 1.09 9.87
CA ILE A 317 0.77 1.39 11.19
C ILE A 317 1.62 0.70 12.28
N LYS A 318 2.05 -0.56 12.07
CA LYS A 318 2.86 -1.29 13.04
C LYS A 318 4.24 -0.67 13.26
N ILE A 319 4.85 -0.10 12.22
CA ILE A 319 6.18 0.52 12.30
C ILE A 319 6.14 2.03 12.60
N ARG A 320 4.98 2.69 12.55
CA ARG A 320 4.83 4.15 12.62
C ARG A 320 5.63 4.79 13.76
N HIS A 321 5.60 4.20 14.95
CA HIS A 321 6.33 4.70 16.12
C HIS A 321 7.87 4.72 15.99
N ARG A 322 8.43 4.03 14.98
CA ARG A 322 9.88 3.99 14.66
C ARG A 322 10.27 4.98 13.57
N VAL A 323 9.29 5.51 12.82
CA VAL A 323 9.54 6.25 11.58
C VAL A 323 9.83 7.72 11.88
N GLY A 324 10.95 8.22 11.35
CA GLY A 324 11.31 9.63 11.36
C GLY A 324 10.55 10.42 10.31
N ARG A 325 10.89 10.22 9.03
CA ARG A 325 10.31 10.93 7.88
C ARG A 325 9.81 9.95 6.83
N VAL A 326 8.67 10.27 6.21
CA VAL A 326 8.17 9.57 5.02
C VAL A 326 8.43 10.42 3.77
N VAL A 327 8.94 9.80 2.71
CA VAL A 327 9.21 10.44 1.43
C VAL A 327 8.31 9.81 0.36
N ILE A 328 7.58 10.64 -0.38
CA ILE A 328 6.60 10.23 -1.39
C ILE A 328 6.72 11.06 -2.67
N ALA A 329 6.20 10.52 -3.77
CA ALA A 329 5.98 11.27 -5.00
C ALA A 329 4.93 12.37 -4.77
N LYS A 330 5.23 13.59 -5.22
CA LYS A 330 4.32 14.73 -5.15
C LYS A 330 3.16 14.57 -6.14
N SER A 331 1.94 14.85 -5.69
CA SER A 331 0.77 15.03 -6.58
C SER A 331 -0.08 16.20 -6.13
N ALA A 332 -0.75 16.85 -7.08
CA ALA A 332 -1.76 17.87 -6.83
C ALA A 332 -3.05 17.60 -7.62
N ASN A 333 -3.24 16.36 -8.11
CA ASN A 333 -4.41 16.01 -8.90
C ASN A 333 -5.71 16.07 -8.07
N SER A 334 -5.65 15.64 -6.80
CA SER A 334 -6.80 15.64 -5.88
C SER A 334 -8.08 15.09 -6.52
N SER A 335 -7.97 13.90 -7.12
CA SER A 335 -9.02 13.26 -7.90
C SER A 335 -9.44 11.92 -7.28
N LEU A 336 -10.49 11.28 -7.81
CA LEU A 336 -10.87 9.93 -7.34
C LEU A 336 -9.75 8.91 -7.56
N VAL A 337 -9.06 8.99 -8.70
CA VAL A 337 -8.03 8.03 -9.11
C VAL A 337 -6.62 8.39 -8.62
N ASP A 338 -6.44 9.58 -8.08
CA ASP A 338 -5.17 10.04 -7.51
C ASP A 338 -5.44 10.97 -6.33
N PRO A 339 -5.90 10.40 -5.19
CA PRO A 339 -6.10 11.15 -3.96
C PRO A 339 -4.76 11.58 -3.36
N ASP A 340 -4.77 12.64 -2.55
CA ASP A 340 -3.59 13.19 -1.87
C ASP A 340 -2.95 12.17 -0.90
N LEU A 341 -1.86 11.53 -1.33
CA LEU A 341 -1.16 10.53 -0.53
C LEU A 341 -0.55 11.12 0.76
N LYS A 342 -0.11 12.38 0.75
CA LYS A 342 0.37 13.04 1.98
C LYS A 342 -0.73 13.12 3.02
N ARG A 343 -1.96 13.43 2.59
CA ARG A 343 -3.12 13.50 3.47
C ARG A 343 -3.55 12.13 3.98
N ILE A 344 -3.48 11.10 3.13
CA ILE A 344 -3.69 9.70 3.54
C ILE A 344 -2.70 9.33 4.66
N LEU A 345 -1.41 9.58 4.47
CA LEU A 345 -0.38 9.29 5.48
C LEU A 345 -0.53 10.14 6.74
N THR A 346 -0.93 11.41 6.61
CA THR A 346 -1.23 12.27 7.76
C THR A 346 -2.41 11.71 8.57
N GLY A 347 -3.48 11.25 7.90
CA GLY A 347 -4.63 10.59 8.54
C GLY A 347 -4.33 9.19 9.07
N LEU A 348 -3.12 8.66 8.82
CA LEU A 348 -2.55 7.48 9.45
C LEU A 348 -1.59 7.84 10.60
N GLY A 349 -1.48 9.12 10.98
CA GLY A 349 -0.66 9.57 12.10
C GLY A 349 0.81 9.85 11.78
N PHE A 350 1.25 9.76 10.52
CA PHE A 350 2.61 10.17 10.15
C PHE A 350 2.74 11.69 10.17
N ARG A 351 3.78 12.21 10.82
CA ARG A 351 3.90 13.65 11.14
C ARG A 351 4.89 14.41 10.28
N ASP A 352 5.96 13.77 9.81
CA ASP A 352 6.96 14.37 8.91
C ASP A 352 6.89 13.65 7.55
N ILE A 353 6.29 14.31 6.57
CA ILE A 353 6.07 13.77 5.22
C ILE A 353 6.57 14.81 4.20
N VAL A 354 7.53 14.39 3.38
CA VAL A 354 8.10 15.18 2.30
C VAL A 354 7.65 14.64 0.96
N GLU A 355 7.19 15.55 0.09
CA GLU A 355 6.82 15.26 -1.28
C GLU A 355 7.93 15.76 -2.19
N LEU A 356 8.44 14.89 -3.07
CA LEU A 356 9.43 15.24 -4.08
C LEU A 356 8.79 15.17 -5.47
N ASP A 357 9.02 16.20 -6.28
CA ASP A 357 8.69 16.21 -7.70
C ASP A 357 9.80 15.52 -8.52
N ASP A 358 9.60 15.34 -9.83
CA ASP A 358 10.60 14.68 -10.68
C ASP A 358 11.97 15.38 -10.59
N LEU A 359 13.00 14.60 -10.25
CA LEU A 359 14.39 15.02 -10.07
C LEU A 359 14.63 15.99 -8.89
N ASP A 360 13.63 16.22 -8.03
CA ASP A 360 13.88 16.85 -6.74
C ASP A 360 14.76 15.93 -5.87
N THR A 361 15.71 16.54 -5.17
CA THR A 361 16.67 15.85 -4.28
C THR A 361 16.49 16.32 -2.84
N LEU A 362 16.47 15.36 -1.92
CA LEU A 362 16.52 15.56 -0.48
C LEU A 362 17.87 15.10 0.06
N ASP A 363 18.64 16.02 0.65
CA ASP A 363 19.89 15.68 1.31
C ASP A 363 19.65 14.81 2.55
N THR A 364 20.49 13.80 2.73
CA THR A 364 20.49 12.93 3.92
C THR A 364 21.91 12.83 4.49
N PRO A 365 22.09 12.46 5.77
CA PRO A 365 23.44 12.22 6.28
C PRO A 365 24.14 11.12 5.45
N GLY A 366 25.29 11.47 4.85
CA GLY A 366 26.07 10.55 4.02
C GLY A 366 25.55 10.32 2.59
N GLY A 367 24.61 11.14 2.10
CA GLY A 367 24.01 10.87 0.80
C GLY A 367 22.86 11.80 0.39
N SER A 368 22.00 11.30 -0.50
CA SER A 368 20.75 11.97 -0.86
C SER A 368 19.71 10.99 -1.40
N ILE A 369 18.44 11.40 -1.36
CA ILE A 369 17.31 10.73 -2.01
C ILE A 369 16.84 11.61 -3.18
N THR A 370 16.79 11.07 -4.39
CA THR A 370 16.28 11.78 -5.57
C THR A 370 15.09 11.03 -6.18
N ALA A 371 14.01 11.75 -6.50
CA ALA A 371 12.87 11.20 -7.22
C ALA A 371 13.20 11.01 -8.70
N VAL A 372 13.05 9.80 -9.22
CA VAL A 372 13.25 9.46 -10.64
C VAL A 372 11.88 9.27 -11.30
N PRO A 373 11.63 9.82 -12.50
CA PRO A 373 10.32 9.68 -13.14
C PRO A 373 9.91 8.22 -13.34
N PHE A 374 8.67 7.90 -12.95
CA PHE A 374 8.04 6.59 -13.15
C PHE A 374 6.89 6.74 -14.14
N LEU A 375 7.01 6.11 -15.31
CA LEU A 375 5.96 5.99 -16.32
C LEU A 375 5.43 4.56 -16.43
N GLY A 376 4.18 4.44 -16.91
CA GLY A 376 3.50 3.16 -17.11
C GLY A 376 2.84 2.61 -15.86
N GLU A 377 2.47 1.33 -15.93
CA GLU A 377 1.89 0.49 -14.88
C GLU A 377 0.56 0.99 -14.25
N HIS A 378 0.13 2.23 -14.46
CA HIS A 378 -1.11 2.77 -13.90
C HIS A 378 -2.26 2.82 -14.91
N GLY A 379 -2.23 1.92 -15.90
CA GLY A 379 -3.29 1.71 -16.89
C GLY A 379 -3.70 2.98 -17.67
N ASP A 380 -2.78 3.90 -17.94
CA ASP A 380 -3.03 5.18 -18.63
C ASP A 380 -4.02 6.10 -17.90
N ILE A 381 -4.15 5.97 -16.58
CA ILE A 381 -4.91 6.91 -15.75
C ILE A 381 -3.99 8.07 -15.33
N ARG A 382 -4.58 9.26 -15.15
CA ARG A 382 -3.89 10.45 -14.64
C ARG A 382 -3.60 10.30 -13.13
N ILE A 383 -2.58 9.50 -12.82
CA ILE A 383 -2.04 9.30 -11.47
C ILE A 383 -0.62 9.85 -11.45
N ARG A 384 -0.33 10.83 -10.61
CA ARG A 384 0.99 11.46 -10.51
C ARG A 384 1.80 10.91 -9.34
N THR A 385 1.14 10.32 -8.34
CA THR A 385 1.72 9.73 -7.13
C THR A 385 2.52 8.44 -7.43
N LYS A 386 3.61 8.59 -8.19
CA LYS A 386 4.57 7.55 -8.52
C LYS A 386 5.94 8.13 -8.89
N CYS A 387 7.00 7.53 -8.37
CA CYS A 387 8.40 7.76 -8.77
C CYS A 387 9.26 6.54 -8.40
N GLY A 388 10.38 6.37 -9.11
CA GLY A 388 11.49 5.58 -8.59
C GLY A 388 12.30 6.40 -7.59
N TRP A 389 13.03 5.73 -6.71
CA TRP A 389 13.91 6.40 -5.75
C TRP A 389 15.37 6.09 -6.02
N MET A 390 16.17 7.13 -6.31
CA MET A 390 17.62 7.01 -6.39
C MET A 390 18.22 7.43 -5.05
N LEU A 391 18.85 6.48 -4.36
CA LEU A 391 19.61 6.69 -3.14
C LEU A 391 21.09 6.80 -3.50
N ASP A 392 21.70 7.94 -3.21
CA ASP A 392 23.15 8.15 -3.35
C ASP A 392 23.82 7.88 -2.00
N LEU A 393 24.72 6.89 -1.95
CA LEU A 393 25.48 6.45 -0.78
C LEU A 393 26.96 6.78 -1.00
N ASP A 394 27.36 8.03 -0.69
CA ASP A 394 28.72 8.56 -0.94
C ASP A 394 29.23 8.35 -2.38
N GLY A 395 28.37 8.60 -3.37
CA GLY A 395 28.64 8.40 -4.79
C GLY A 395 28.20 7.04 -5.33
N THR A 396 27.92 6.06 -4.45
CA THR A 396 27.33 4.78 -4.85
C THR A 396 25.82 4.94 -5.00
N ARG A 397 25.35 5.06 -6.24
CA ARG A 397 23.91 5.23 -6.55
C ARG A 397 23.18 3.90 -6.70
N VAL A 398 22.09 3.76 -5.95
CA VAL A 398 21.15 2.65 -5.98
C VAL A 398 19.77 3.16 -6.40
N LEU A 399 19.18 2.59 -7.45
CA LEU A 399 17.83 2.92 -7.90
C LEU A 399 16.83 1.84 -7.49
N PHE A 400 15.78 2.25 -6.79
CA PHE A 400 14.58 1.45 -6.53
C PHE A 400 13.50 1.86 -7.52
N ALA A 401 13.34 1.09 -8.60
CA ALA A 401 12.47 1.45 -9.72
C ALA A 401 11.02 0.98 -9.55
N ALA A 402 10.72 0.13 -8.55
CA ALA A 402 9.44 -0.57 -8.41
C ALA A 402 8.98 -1.11 -9.77
N ASP A 403 7.74 -0.87 -10.15
CA ASP A 403 7.16 -1.34 -11.40
C ASP A 403 7.32 -0.34 -12.56
N SER A 404 8.30 0.56 -12.46
CA SER A 404 8.58 1.51 -13.53
C SER A 404 8.87 0.81 -14.85
N THR A 405 8.38 1.44 -15.92
CA THR A 405 8.42 0.89 -17.26
C THR A 405 9.25 1.74 -18.20
N ASN A 406 9.70 1.13 -19.31
CA ASN A 406 10.28 1.86 -20.43
C ASN A 406 9.26 2.09 -21.55
N VAL A 407 8.04 2.55 -21.24
CA VAL A 407 7.06 2.93 -22.28
C VAL A 407 7.50 4.17 -23.09
N SER A 408 8.45 4.94 -22.56
CA SER A 408 9.08 6.09 -23.21
C SER A 408 10.59 5.85 -23.30
N PRO A 409 11.11 5.28 -24.40
CA PRO A 409 12.50 4.82 -24.51
C PRO A 409 13.58 5.88 -24.22
N GLU A 410 13.27 7.15 -24.47
CA GLU A 410 14.21 8.26 -24.26
C GLU A 410 14.30 8.74 -22.80
N LEU A 411 13.46 8.21 -21.89
CA LEU A 411 13.39 8.68 -20.51
C LEU A 411 14.69 8.40 -19.75
N TYR A 412 15.10 7.12 -19.70
CA TYR A 412 16.26 6.72 -18.90
C TYR A 412 17.59 7.27 -19.42
N PRO A 413 17.82 7.42 -20.74
CA PRO A 413 18.96 8.19 -21.25
C PRO A 413 19.01 9.63 -20.70
N GLN A 414 17.86 10.31 -20.55
CA GLN A 414 17.80 11.64 -19.93
C GLN A 414 18.06 11.59 -18.43
N VAL A 415 17.58 10.56 -17.73
CA VAL A 415 17.87 10.34 -16.31
C VAL A 415 19.38 10.18 -16.11
N THR A 416 20.05 9.34 -16.89
CA THR A 416 21.51 9.17 -16.82
C THR A 416 22.26 10.45 -17.16
N ALA A 417 21.79 11.22 -18.14
CA ALA A 417 22.40 12.51 -18.48
C ALA A 417 22.29 13.54 -17.33
N ALA A 418 21.21 13.49 -16.55
CA ALA A 418 20.95 14.41 -15.45
C ALA A 418 21.63 13.97 -14.13
N LEU A 419 21.59 12.68 -13.81
CA LEU A 419 21.96 12.13 -12.51
C LEU A 419 23.28 11.34 -12.54
N GLY A 420 23.80 11.04 -13.73
CA GLY A 420 24.98 10.19 -13.93
C GLY A 420 24.66 8.70 -13.90
N GLN A 421 25.72 7.89 -13.85
CA GLN A 421 25.62 6.44 -13.78
C GLN A 421 24.94 5.97 -12.48
N VAL A 422 24.14 4.91 -12.59
CA VAL A 422 23.54 4.18 -11.46
C VAL A 422 24.22 2.82 -11.36
N HIS A 423 24.70 2.43 -10.19
CA HIS A 423 25.53 1.23 -10.00
C HIS A 423 24.67 -0.01 -9.73
N THR A 424 23.64 0.16 -8.89
CA THR A 424 22.69 -0.90 -8.54
C THR A 424 21.26 -0.52 -8.92
N VAL A 425 20.53 -1.41 -9.59
CA VAL A 425 19.12 -1.21 -9.96
C VAL A 425 18.26 -2.35 -9.39
N PHE A 426 17.23 -2.00 -8.62
CA PHE A 426 16.11 -2.88 -8.28
C PHE A 426 14.95 -2.57 -9.23
N ILE A 427 14.46 -3.56 -9.96
CA ILE A 427 13.38 -3.38 -10.95
C ILE A 427 12.34 -4.49 -10.92
N GLY A 428 11.07 -4.08 -10.88
CA GLY A 428 9.90 -4.94 -10.95
C GLY A 428 9.66 -5.44 -12.37
N MET A 429 9.35 -6.73 -12.51
CA MET A 429 9.11 -7.37 -13.81
C MET A 429 7.79 -8.14 -13.89
N GLU A 430 6.77 -7.70 -13.16
CA GLU A 430 5.40 -8.22 -13.31
C GLU A 430 4.77 -7.73 -14.63
N SER A 431 5.23 -8.34 -15.74
CA SER A 431 5.00 -7.86 -17.11
C SER A 431 3.61 -8.16 -17.69
N VAL A 432 2.77 -8.89 -16.95
CA VAL A 432 1.41 -9.24 -17.35
C VAL A 432 0.40 -8.31 -16.67
N GLY A 433 0.47 -8.22 -15.33
CA GLY A 433 -0.30 -7.27 -14.54
C GLY A 433 -1.80 -7.54 -14.48
N ALA A 434 -2.51 -6.95 -13.52
CA ALA A 434 -3.97 -7.00 -13.46
C ALA A 434 -4.62 -6.09 -14.52
N ALA A 435 -5.91 -6.29 -14.83
CA ALA A 435 -6.66 -5.29 -15.59
C ALA A 435 -6.82 -4.01 -14.74
N VAL A 436 -6.77 -2.83 -15.35
CA VAL A 436 -6.86 -1.56 -14.60
C VAL A 436 -8.18 -1.44 -13.81
N SER A 437 -9.27 -1.99 -14.34
CA SER A 437 -10.60 -2.00 -13.72
C SER A 437 -10.70 -2.91 -12.50
N TRP A 438 -9.76 -3.85 -12.34
CA TRP A 438 -9.67 -4.70 -11.16
C TRP A 438 -9.44 -3.83 -9.91
N LEU A 439 -8.45 -2.95 -10.00
CA LEU A 439 -8.09 -2.05 -8.91
C LEU A 439 -8.98 -0.79 -8.94
N TYR A 440 -8.97 -0.04 -10.04
CA TYR A 440 -9.54 1.30 -10.14
C TYR A 440 -10.98 1.35 -10.68
N GLY A 441 -11.52 0.23 -11.15
CA GLY A 441 -12.85 0.17 -11.76
C GLY A 441 -13.98 0.80 -10.94
N PRO A 442 -14.01 0.64 -9.60
CA PRO A 442 -15.03 1.26 -8.75
C PRO A 442 -15.03 2.80 -8.78
N LEU A 443 -13.92 3.42 -9.19
CA LEU A 443 -13.74 4.87 -9.24
C LEU A 443 -14.20 5.48 -10.56
N PHE A 444 -14.33 4.68 -11.62
CA PHE A 444 -14.76 5.18 -12.92
C PHE A 444 -16.27 5.49 -12.93
N PRO A 445 -16.69 6.56 -13.62
CA PRO A 445 -18.10 6.89 -13.75
C PRO A 445 -18.87 5.85 -14.58
N GLU A 446 -18.17 5.17 -15.50
CA GLU A 446 -18.75 4.19 -16.41
C GLU A 446 -17.78 3.03 -16.66
N LYS A 447 -18.34 1.86 -17.02
CA LYS A 447 -17.55 0.70 -17.44
C LYS A 447 -17.20 0.81 -18.91
N LEU A 448 -15.95 0.55 -19.24
CA LEU A 448 -15.51 0.41 -20.63
C LEU A 448 -16.01 -0.90 -21.25
N GLU A 449 -16.02 -0.95 -22.58
CA GLU A 449 -16.20 -2.20 -23.31
C GLU A 449 -15.14 -3.22 -22.87
N ARG A 450 -15.55 -4.46 -22.58
CA ARG A 450 -14.68 -5.51 -22.01
C ARG A 450 -13.36 -5.71 -22.78
N ARG A 451 -13.38 -5.60 -24.11
CA ARG A 451 -12.17 -5.75 -24.93
C ARG A 451 -11.18 -4.60 -24.75
N ILE A 452 -11.69 -3.37 -24.65
CA ILE A 452 -10.88 -2.17 -24.42
C ILE A 452 -10.32 -2.21 -23.00
N ASP A 453 -11.16 -2.53 -22.03
CA ASP A 453 -10.80 -2.67 -20.62
C ASP A 453 -9.68 -3.70 -20.40
N ALA A 454 -9.80 -4.89 -21.00
CA ALA A 454 -8.80 -5.94 -20.91
C ALA A 454 -7.41 -5.54 -21.49
N GLY A 455 -7.37 -4.52 -22.35
CA GLY A 455 -6.14 -3.97 -22.93
C GLY A 455 -5.42 -2.99 -22.01
N ARG A 456 -6.13 -2.35 -21.07
CA ARG A 456 -5.53 -1.44 -20.07
C ARG A 456 -5.16 -2.25 -18.83
N ARG A 457 -3.86 -2.38 -18.57
CA ARG A 457 -3.34 -3.25 -17.49
C ARG A 457 -2.29 -2.56 -16.65
N LEU A 458 -2.08 -3.10 -15.46
CA LEU A 458 -1.10 -2.66 -14.49
C LEU A 458 0.19 -3.47 -14.64
N LYS A 459 0.93 -3.22 -15.73
CA LYS A 459 2.11 -4.01 -16.10
C LYS A 459 3.38 -3.28 -15.75
N GLY A 460 4.28 -3.96 -15.04
CA GLY A 460 5.68 -3.57 -14.92
C GLY A 460 6.47 -3.82 -16.21
N SER A 461 7.79 -3.71 -16.13
CA SER A 461 8.68 -3.90 -17.28
C SER A 461 8.72 -5.36 -17.75
N ASN A 462 8.61 -5.57 -19.06
CA ASN A 462 9.05 -6.83 -19.68
C ASN A 462 10.56 -6.85 -19.90
N PHE A 463 11.10 -7.94 -20.46
CA PHE A 463 12.55 -8.07 -20.73
C PHE A 463 13.11 -6.91 -21.55
N ALA A 464 12.48 -6.57 -22.68
CA ALA A 464 13.02 -5.57 -23.60
C ALA A 464 13.10 -4.19 -22.93
N GLN A 465 12.04 -3.83 -22.18
CA GLN A 465 12.01 -2.57 -21.44
C GLN A 465 13.05 -2.55 -20.32
N ALA A 466 13.14 -3.60 -19.50
CA ALA A 466 14.09 -3.64 -18.40
C ALA A 466 15.55 -3.65 -18.88
N ALA A 467 15.86 -4.35 -19.98
CA ALA A 467 17.19 -4.35 -20.58
C ALA A 467 17.59 -2.94 -21.06
N GLU A 468 16.69 -2.22 -21.75
CA GLU A 468 16.96 -0.84 -22.17
C GLU A 468 17.16 0.12 -20.99
N ILE A 469 16.42 -0.05 -19.89
CA ILE A 469 16.60 0.71 -18.65
C ILE A 469 18.00 0.50 -18.09
N VAL A 470 18.38 -0.77 -17.88
CA VAL A 470 19.68 -1.16 -17.34
C VAL A 470 20.82 -0.63 -18.20
N ASP A 471 20.67 -0.75 -19.52
CA ASP A 471 21.66 -0.32 -20.50
C ASP A 471 21.84 1.20 -20.49
N ALA A 472 20.74 1.96 -20.43
CA ALA A 472 20.77 3.41 -20.38
C ALA A 472 21.40 3.94 -19.08
N LEU A 473 21.14 3.27 -17.95
CA LEU A 473 21.65 3.63 -16.63
C LEU A 473 23.12 3.24 -16.40
N GLY A 474 23.64 2.31 -17.20
CA GLY A 474 24.99 1.77 -17.03
C GLY A 474 25.15 0.97 -15.74
N ALA A 475 24.13 0.20 -15.36
CA ALA A 475 24.12 -0.54 -14.11
C ALA A 475 24.90 -1.86 -14.18
N ASP A 476 25.73 -2.08 -13.17
CA ASP A 476 26.59 -3.28 -13.05
C ASP A 476 26.00 -4.33 -12.09
N SER A 477 25.08 -3.92 -11.21
CA SER A 477 24.32 -4.80 -10.32
C SER A 477 22.82 -4.63 -10.53
N VAL A 478 22.11 -5.71 -10.88
CA VAL A 478 20.68 -5.65 -11.21
C VAL A 478 19.90 -6.72 -10.46
N TYR A 479 18.91 -6.29 -9.70
CA TYR A 479 18.06 -7.16 -8.91
C TYR A 479 16.62 -7.06 -9.40
N VAL A 480 16.09 -8.16 -9.91
CA VAL A 480 14.65 -8.25 -10.18
C VAL A 480 13.96 -8.52 -8.86
N TYR A 481 13.04 -7.62 -8.49
CA TYR A 481 12.24 -7.67 -7.26
C TYR A 481 10.77 -7.37 -7.57
N ALA A 482 9.95 -7.08 -6.56
CA ALA A 482 8.52 -6.75 -6.72
C ALA A 482 7.71 -7.82 -7.49
N MET A 483 8.13 -9.08 -7.39
CA MET A 483 7.56 -10.19 -8.15
C MET A 483 6.37 -10.86 -7.44
N GLY A 484 5.85 -10.31 -6.34
CA GLY A 484 4.69 -10.91 -5.66
C GLY A 484 4.86 -12.37 -5.17
N GLN A 485 6.09 -12.87 -5.01
CA GLN A 485 6.34 -14.31 -4.78
C GLN A 485 6.23 -14.72 -3.32
N GLU A 486 6.46 -13.80 -2.39
CA GLU A 486 6.46 -14.10 -0.97
C GLU A 486 5.05 -14.41 -0.46
N PRO A 487 4.86 -15.49 0.31
CA PRO A 487 3.55 -16.04 0.64
C PRO A 487 2.68 -15.12 1.52
N TRP A 488 3.30 -14.18 2.25
CA TRP A 488 2.57 -13.20 3.07
C TRP A 488 1.89 -12.11 2.23
N LEU A 489 2.32 -11.90 0.98
CA LEU A 489 1.65 -10.98 0.06
C LEU A 489 0.29 -11.48 -0.41
N GLY A 490 -0.02 -12.76 -0.16
CA GLY A 490 -1.33 -13.35 -0.42
C GLY A 490 -2.49 -12.52 0.14
N ALA A 491 -2.26 -11.70 1.17
CA ALA A 491 -3.22 -10.75 1.73
C ALA A 491 -3.75 -9.71 0.72
N VAL A 492 -2.89 -9.25 -0.20
CA VAL A 492 -3.19 -8.14 -1.13
C VAL A 492 -3.03 -8.52 -2.59
N MET A 493 -2.37 -9.63 -2.91
CA MET A 493 -2.21 -10.10 -4.28
C MET A 493 -2.38 -11.62 -4.38
N CYS A 494 -2.79 -12.08 -5.56
CA CYS A 494 -2.98 -13.50 -5.85
C CYS A 494 -2.27 -13.83 -7.16
N VAL A 495 -0.93 -13.91 -7.09
CA VAL A 495 -0.12 -14.29 -8.25
C VAL A 495 0.50 -15.67 -7.98
N GLU A 496 0.18 -16.62 -8.85
CA GLU A 496 0.81 -17.94 -8.86
C GLU A 496 1.79 -18.00 -10.02
N TYR A 497 3.08 -18.10 -9.70
CA TYR A 497 4.11 -18.26 -10.71
C TYR A 497 4.42 -19.74 -10.94
N ASP A 498 4.54 -20.09 -12.22
CA ASP A 498 5.30 -21.26 -12.65
C ASP A 498 6.44 -20.80 -13.59
N GLU A 499 7.35 -21.71 -13.92
CA GLU A 499 8.49 -21.42 -14.81
C GLU A 499 8.06 -20.98 -16.23
N LYS A 500 6.79 -21.15 -16.61
CA LYS A 500 6.25 -20.77 -17.92
C LYS A 500 5.57 -19.39 -17.87
N HIS A 501 5.41 -18.80 -16.69
CA HIS A 501 4.82 -17.49 -16.56
C HIS A 501 5.69 -16.44 -17.29
N PRO A 502 5.13 -15.57 -18.13
CA PRO A 502 5.92 -14.61 -18.93
C PRO A 502 6.87 -13.75 -18.09
N ALA A 503 6.43 -13.32 -16.90
CA ALA A 503 7.25 -12.55 -15.97
C ALA A 503 8.51 -13.32 -15.51
N MET A 504 8.41 -14.64 -15.32
CA MET A 504 9.55 -15.49 -14.92
C MET A 504 10.53 -15.66 -16.07
N ILE A 505 10.02 -15.91 -17.28
CA ILE A 505 10.85 -16.03 -18.50
C ILE A 505 11.58 -14.72 -18.78
N ASP A 506 10.89 -13.58 -18.71
CA ASP A 506 11.49 -12.28 -19.02
C ASP A 506 12.54 -11.86 -17.99
N SER A 507 12.34 -12.17 -16.72
CA SER A 507 13.34 -11.88 -15.69
C SER A 507 14.55 -12.81 -15.75
N ASP A 508 14.38 -14.09 -16.12
CA ASP A 508 15.52 -14.98 -16.42
C ASP A 508 16.38 -14.43 -17.58
N ARG A 509 15.72 -13.88 -18.61
CA ARG A 509 16.41 -13.24 -19.74
C ARG A 509 17.16 -11.98 -19.33
N LEU A 510 16.60 -11.16 -18.44
CA LEU A 510 17.29 -9.97 -17.94
C LEU A 510 18.54 -10.36 -17.13
N VAL A 511 18.42 -11.35 -16.25
CA VAL A 511 19.54 -11.86 -15.46
C VAL A 511 20.66 -12.36 -16.38
N ALA A 512 20.32 -13.11 -17.44
CA ALA A 512 21.29 -13.56 -18.43
C ALA A 512 21.94 -12.39 -19.19
N HIS A 513 21.16 -11.40 -19.65
CA HIS A 513 21.65 -10.22 -20.37
C HIS A 513 22.70 -9.44 -19.57
N VAL A 514 22.47 -9.24 -18.27
CA VAL A 514 23.43 -8.55 -17.39
C VAL A 514 24.67 -9.40 -17.15
N GLY A 515 24.49 -10.71 -16.93
CA GLY A 515 25.59 -11.65 -16.72
C GLY A 515 26.53 -11.78 -17.94
N GLU A 516 25.99 -11.79 -19.15
CA GLU A 516 26.76 -11.83 -20.41
C GLU A 516 27.67 -10.61 -20.60
N ARG A 517 27.34 -9.49 -19.94
CA ARG A 517 28.11 -8.25 -19.95
C ARG A 517 29.10 -8.13 -18.78
N GLY A 518 29.18 -9.15 -17.92
CA GLY A 518 30.06 -9.19 -16.76
C GLY A 518 29.49 -8.53 -15.51
N GLY A 519 28.21 -8.13 -15.52
CA GLY A 519 27.51 -7.60 -14.35
C GLY A 519 27.04 -8.69 -13.39
N THR A 520 26.57 -8.28 -12.21
CA THR A 520 25.90 -9.15 -11.23
C THR A 520 24.40 -9.00 -11.39
N ALA A 521 23.65 -10.09 -11.57
CA ALA A 521 22.20 -10.02 -11.56
C ALA A 521 21.52 -11.22 -10.92
N LYS A 522 20.36 -10.98 -10.33
CA LYS A 522 19.55 -12.02 -9.68
C LYS A 522 18.08 -11.61 -9.62
N ARG A 523 17.17 -12.58 -9.77
CA ARG A 523 15.78 -12.43 -9.31
C ARG A 523 15.71 -12.83 -7.85
N LEU A 524 15.35 -11.88 -6.99
CA LEU A 524 15.33 -12.05 -5.55
C LEU A 524 14.06 -12.78 -5.11
N PHE A 525 14.18 -13.61 -4.08
CA PHE A 525 13.07 -14.33 -3.45
C PHE A 525 13.48 -14.67 -2.01
N LEU A 526 12.65 -14.25 -1.03
CA LEU A 526 13.00 -14.23 0.39
C LEU A 526 14.24 -13.36 0.69
N HIS A 527 14.59 -13.20 1.97
CA HIS A 527 15.58 -12.22 2.38
C HIS A 527 17.00 -12.52 1.86
N GLU A 528 17.70 -11.45 1.47
CA GLU A 528 19.07 -11.52 1.00
C GLU A 528 19.87 -10.26 1.37
N THR A 529 21.05 -10.47 1.96
CA THR A 529 22.03 -9.41 2.18
C THR A 529 22.83 -9.15 0.91
N ILE A 530 22.86 -7.90 0.48
CA ILE A 530 23.50 -7.45 -0.75
C ILE A 530 24.67 -6.53 -0.40
N ALA A 531 25.80 -6.72 -1.09
CA ALA A 531 26.96 -5.86 -0.93
C ALA A 531 26.71 -4.50 -1.58
N ILE A 532 26.98 -3.42 -0.84
CA ILE A 532 27.03 -2.06 -1.39
C ILE A 532 28.34 -1.95 -2.20
N ARG A 533 28.24 -1.96 -3.53
CA ARG A 533 29.40 -1.86 -4.44
C ARG A 533 29.40 -0.50 -5.15
N PRO A 534 30.54 0.20 -5.17
CA PRO A 534 30.71 1.39 -6.02
C PRO A 534 30.84 1.02 -7.50
#